data_AF-A0A946XW63-F1
#
_entry.id   AF-A0A946XW63-F1
#
_cell.length_a   1.000
_cell.length_b   1.000
_cell.length_c   1.000
_cell.angle_alpha   90.00
_cell.angle_beta   90.00
_cell.angle_gamma   90.00
#
_symmetry.space_group_name_H-M   'P 1'
#
loop_
_entity.id
_entity.type
_entity.pdbx_description
1 polymer ?
#
loop_
_entity_poly.entity_id
_entity_poly.type
_entity_poly.pdbx_seq_one_letter_code
_entity_poly.pdbx_strand_id
1 'polypeptide(L)'
;MSRRSCLLACLLLIAGAVSASPAKLFREGNRAYAEKRFDDAINAYMEAAAVMPESAEIYYNLGNAQYRANAPEEAMVSYEYAASMAETDAMRSRCWYNLGNCMVKAAEGLREADPQAAVSYFRQAAWFYRLALDYDRNYSNAAYNLEMTQLIAAGIEQQISDEEERAKQENELFAYIREKLEEFITRQGKLLETSDTGEPQRILERETLELAVVMQESGLSVDIDLPDGTKRAGPLKDPFEHTAEAAEAMARPDQPAALAELIAALGAVPEDPNQQDSESDEDSEDQEDYDMDYEESDEEADMYEAADPFGDFSEYEEIRGVPPPNQTEMDILAEEIRNQERRKEKRSGEYKAVEKDW
;
A
#
# COMPACT_ATOMS: atom_id res chain seq x y z
N MET A 1 0.49 -17.72 -75.99
CA MET A 1 -0.07 -17.09 -74.78
C MET A 1 1.02 -17.09 -73.71
N SER A 2 1.71 -15.97 -73.55
CA SER A 2 2.91 -15.87 -72.72
C SER A 2 2.53 -15.68 -71.25
N ARG A 3 3.33 -16.26 -70.34
CA ARG A 3 3.23 -16.20 -68.87
C ARG A 3 3.28 -14.78 -68.26
N ARG A 4 3.23 -13.73 -69.08
CA ARG A 4 3.28 -12.32 -68.68
C ARG A 4 1.90 -11.74 -68.33
N SER A 5 0.81 -12.43 -68.67
CA SER A 5 -0.55 -11.96 -68.40
C SER A 5 -1.12 -12.35 -67.03
N CYS A 6 -0.48 -13.25 -66.27
CA CYS A 6 -0.91 -13.61 -64.90
C CYS A 6 -0.21 -12.78 -63.80
N LEU A 7 0.98 -12.22 -64.06
CA LEU A 7 1.69 -11.40 -63.05
C LEU A 7 1.15 -9.97 -62.96
N LEU A 8 0.47 -9.48 -64.00
CA LEU A 8 -0.21 -8.18 -63.98
C LEU A 8 -1.61 -8.22 -63.34
N ALA A 9 -2.16 -9.42 -63.07
CA ALA A 9 -3.43 -9.59 -62.36
C ALA A 9 -3.27 -9.86 -60.86
N CYS A 10 -2.05 -10.18 -60.39
CA CYS A 10 -1.74 -10.34 -58.95
C CYS A 10 -1.07 -9.10 -58.32
N LEU A 11 -0.84 -8.04 -59.09
CA LEU A 11 -0.27 -6.76 -58.60
C LEU A 11 -1.31 -5.62 -58.50
N LEU A 12 -2.61 -5.95 -58.62
CA LEU A 12 -3.72 -4.98 -58.56
C LEU A 12 -4.89 -5.48 -57.71
N LEU A 13 -4.63 -6.21 -56.61
CA LEU A 13 -5.65 -6.61 -55.63
C LEU A 13 -5.17 -6.57 -54.18
N ILE A 14 -4.30 -5.61 -53.81
CA ILE A 14 -4.16 -5.13 -52.41
C ILE A 14 -3.88 -3.61 -52.43
N ALA A 15 -4.76 -2.85 -53.05
CA ALA A 15 -4.74 -1.39 -52.95
C ALA A 15 -6.15 -0.93 -52.59
N GLY A 16 -6.42 -0.87 -51.28
CA GLY A 16 -7.75 -0.53 -50.78
C GLY A 16 -7.93 -0.56 -49.28
N ALA A 17 -6.88 -0.68 -48.47
CA ALA A 17 -6.93 -0.12 -47.13
C ALA A 17 -6.53 1.34 -47.29
N VAL A 18 -7.51 2.24 -47.30
CA VAL A 18 -7.24 3.65 -47.02
C VAL A 18 -6.77 3.67 -45.57
N SER A 19 -5.46 3.51 -45.34
CA SER A 19 -4.88 3.74 -44.02
C SER A 19 -5.24 5.19 -43.68
N ALA A 20 -6.11 5.38 -42.70
CA ALA A 20 -6.42 6.71 -42.19
C ALA A 20 -5.10 7.41 -41.86
N SER A 21 -4.97 8.69 -42.20
CA SER A 21 -3.76 9.42 -41.84
C SER A 21 -3.57 9.37 -40.32
N PRO A 22 -2.33 9.33 -39.80
CA PRO A 22 -2.09 9.28 -38.36
C PRO A 22 -2.79 10.43 -37.61
N ALA A 23 -2.78 11.63 -38.19
CA ALA A 23 -3.51 12.79 -37.66
C ALA A 23 -5.04 12.63 -37.65
N LYS A 24 -5.61 11.77 -38.51
CA LYS A 24 -7.04 11.44 -38.46
C LYS A 24 -7.31 10.47 -37.30
N LEU A 25 -6.50 9.41 -37.17
CA LEU A 25 -6.61 8.41 -36.10
C LEU A 25 -6.43 9.06 -34.73
N PHE A 26 -5.42 9.92 -34.59
CA PHE A 26 -5.18 10.66 -33.36
C PHE A 26 -6.37 11.56 -32.96
N ARG A 27 -6.96 12.31 -33.90
CA ARG A 27 -8.17 13.12 -33.65
C ARG A 27 -9.40 12.27 -33.31
N GLU A 28 -9.49 11.07 -33.88
CA GLU A 28 -10.55 10.13 -33.56
C GLU A 28 -10.39 9.59 -32.14
N GLY A 29 -9.17 9.24 -31.73
CA GLY A 29 -8.83 8.92 -30.35
C GLY A 29 -9.20 10.04 -29.38
N ASN A 30 -8.77 11.28 -29.66
CA ASN A 30 -9.09 12.44 -28.82
C ASN A 30 -10.61 12.65 -28.67
N ARG A 31 -11.38 12.47 -29.76
CA ARG A 31 -12.84 12.58 -29.74
C ARG A 31 -13.47 11.46 -28.92
N ALA A 32 -13.08 10.22 -29.15
CA ALA A 32 -13.58 9.07 -28.39
C ALA A 32 -13.28 9.22 -26.90
N TYR A 33 -12.07 9.68 -26.56
CA TYR A 33 -11.65 9.97 -25.20
C TYR A 33 -12.52 11.05 -24.56
N ALA A 34 -12.77 12.18 -25.24
CA ALA A 34 -13.64 13.25 -24.76
C ALA A 34 -15.10 12.79 -24.55
N GLU A 35 -15.56 11.82 -25.34
CA GLU A 35 -16.87 11.18 -25.20
C GLU A 35 -16.90 10.06 -24.13
N LYS A 36 -15.79 9.87 -23.38
CA LYS A 36 -15.59 8.80 -22.37
C LYS A 36 -15.70 7.38 -22.94
N ARG A 37 -15.53 7.22 -24.26
CA ARG A 37 -15.44 5.92 -24.94
C ARG A 37 -13.98 5.46 -24.93
N PHE A 38 -13.50 5.05 -23.77
CA PHE A 38 -12.07 4.80 -23.54
C PHE A 38 -11.52 3.65 -24.39
N ASP A 39 -12.25 2.55 -24.55
CA ASP A 39 -11.82 1.43 -25.40
C ASP A 39 -11.67 1.84 -26.87
N ASP A 40 -12.60 2.67 -27.38
CA ASP A 40 -12.54 3.20 -28.74
C ASP A 40 -11.35 4.16 -28.91
N ALA A 41 -11.06 4.95 -27.86
CA ALA A 41 -9.89 5.84 -27.84
C ALA A 41 -8.58 5.04 -27.86
N ILE A 42 -8.47 4.00 -27.03
CA ILE A 42 -7.31 3.08 -26.98
C ILE A 42 -7.06 2.50 -28.37
N ASN A 43 -8.09 1.95 -29.02
CA ASN A 43 -7.95 1.38 -30.36
C ASN A 43 -7.44 2.41 -31.38
N ALA A 44 -8.02 3.61 -31.40
CA ALA A 44 -7.61 4.67 -32.32
C ALA A 44 -6.17 5.16 -32.06
N TYR A 45 -5.74 5.27 -30.80
CA TYR A 45 -4.37 5.63 -30.45
C TYR A 45 -3.37 4.52 -30.76
N MET A 46 -3.71 3.25 -30.52
CA MET A 46 -2.85 2.12 -30.91
C MET A 46 -2.65 2.07 -32.44
N GLU A 47 -3.72 2.29 -33.23
CA GLU A 47 -3.61 2.41 -34.68
C GLU A 47 -2.74 3.62 -35.08
N ALA A 48 -2.86 4.75 -34.39
CA ALA A 48 -2.01 5.92 -34.63
C ALA A 48 -0.54 5.64 -34.30
N ALA A 49 -0.25 4.97 -33.17
CA ALA A 49 1.09 4.59 -32.73
C ALA A 49 1.75 3.60 -33.70
N ALA A 50 0.98 2.72 -34.32
CA ALA A 50 1.48 1.80 -35.34
C ALA A 50 2.01 2.51 -36.60
N VAL A 51 1.54 3.73 -36.87
CA VAL A 51 1.99 4.54 -38.01
C VAL A 51 3.01 5.62 -37.60
N MET A 52 2.93 6.12 -36.36
CA MET A 52 3.88 7.09 -35.78
C MET A 52 4.43 6.57 -34.45
N PRO A 53 5.39 5.62 -34.48
CA PRO A 53 5.85 4.90 -33.29
C PRO A 53 6.76 5.74 -32.37
N GLU A 54 7.17 6.94 -32.78
CA GLU A 54 8.07 7.83 -32.03
C GLU A 54 7.31 9.07 -31.50
N SER A 55 5.98 9.02 -31.43
CA SER A 55 5.16 10.15 -30.98
C SER A 55 4.84 10.05 -29.49
N ALA A 56 5.55 10.83 -28.67
CA ALA A 56 5.28 10.95 -27.23
C ALA A 56 3.81 11.30 -26.93
N GLU A 57 3.21 12.20 -27.72
CA GLU A 57 1.83 12.66 -27.54
C GLU A 57 0.82 11.52 -27.72
N ILE A 58 1.05 10.62 -28.69
CA ILE A 58 0.18 9.45 -28.90
C ILE A 58 0.24 8.51 -27.71
N TYR A 59 1.45 8.17 -27.24
CA TYR A 59 1.59 7.26 -26.09
C TYR A 59 1.07 7.89 -24.79
N TYR A 60 1.26 9.20 -24.59
CA TYR A 60 0.69 9.91 -23.45
C TYR A 60 -0.85 9.83 -23.46
N ASN A 61 -1.48 10.09 -24.60
CA ASN A 61 -2.93 10.00 -24.72
C ASN A 61 -3.47 8.55 -24.68
N LEU A 62 -2.68 7.58 -25.15
CA LEU A 62 -2.97 6.16 -24.98
C LEU A 62 -2.97 5.76 -23.50
N GLY A 63 -1.94 6.17 -22.75
CA GLY A 63 -1.86 5.96 -21.31
C GLY A 63 -3.04 6.59 -20.57
N ASN A 64 -3.42 7.81 -20.95
CA ASN A 64 -4.60 8.49 -20.41
C ASN A 64 -5.88 7.66 -20.62
N ALA A 65 -6.08 7.11 -21.81
CA ALA A 65 -7.23 6.28 -22.12
C ALA A 65 -7.21 4.94 -21.34
N GLN A 66 -6.05 4.28 -21.23
CA GLN A 66 -5.88 3.04 -20.47
C GLN A 66 -6.13 3.24 -18.98
N TYR A 67 -5.60 4.31 -18.40
CA TYR A 67 -5.82 4.65 -16.98
C TYR A 67 -7.31 4.81 -16.67
N ARG A 68 -8.04 5.51 -17.55
CA ARG A 68 -9.50 5.71 -17.45
C ARG A 68 -10.30 4.43 -17.73
N ALA A 69 -9.76 3.51 -18.51
CA ALA A 69 -10.33 2.18 -18.72
C ALA A 69 -10.04 1.19 -17.57
N ASN A 70 -9.44 1.65 -16.47
CA ASN A 70 -9.06 0.81 -15.33
C ASN A 70 -7.99 -0.24 -15.68
N ALA A 71 -7.08 0.11 -16.58
CA ALA A 71 -5.92 -0.68 -16.99
C ALA A 71 -4.62 0.09 -16.64
N PRO A 72 -4.29 0.24 -15.33
CA PRO A 72 -3.16 1.06 -14.90
C PRO A 72 -1.80 0.47 -15.30
N GLU A 73 -1.66 -0.85 -15.40
CA GLU A 73 -0.41 -1.50 -15.80
C GLU A 73 -0.05 -1.17 -17.26
N GLU A 74 -1.02 -1.26 -18.17
CA GLU A 74 -0.82 -0.85 -19.56
C GLU A 74 -0.61 0.66 -19.69
N ALA A 75 -1.28 1.45 -18.84
CA ALA A 75 -1.11 2.90 -18.81
C ALA A 75 0.33 3.28 -18.43
N MET A 76 0.92 2.59 -17.44
CA MET A 76 2.32 2.82 -17.04
C MET A 76 3.27 2.63 -18.22
N VAL A 77 3.16 1.52 -18.94
CA VAL A 77 4.00 1.25 -20.11
C VAL A 77 3.87 2.37 -21.15
N SER A 78 2.64 2.82 -21.43
CA SER A 78 2.41 3.93 -22.37
C SER A 78 3.01 5.25 -21.87
N TYR A 79 2.91 5.59 -20.59
CA TYR A 79 3.53 6.80 -20.05
C TYR A 79 5.06 6.72 -20.01
N GLU A 80 5.64 5.55 -19.75
CA GLU A 80 7.10 5.34 -19.81
C GLU A 80 7.62 5.58 -21.23
N TYR A 81 6.96 5.00 -22.24
CA TYR A 81 7.28 5.27 -23.64
C TYR A 81 7.11 6.76 -23.99
N ALA A 82 6.03 7.39 -23.53
CA ALA A 82 5.83 8.82 -23.75
C ALA A 82 6.92 9.67 -23.08
N ALA A 83 7.31 9.33 -21.85
CA ALA A 83 8.38 10.01 -21.12
C ALA A 83 9.73 9.83 -21.83
N SER A 84 10.06 8.64 -22.35
CA SER A 84 11.32 8.41 -23.06
C SER A 84 11.43 9.22 -24.36
N MET A 85 10.29 9.46 -25.02
CA MET A 85 10.21 10.21 -26.29
C MET A 85 9.93 11.72 -26.09
N ALA A 86 9.77 12.19 -24.85
CA ALA A 86 9.35 13.56 -24.59
C ALA A 86 10.44 14.58 -24.98
N GLU A 87 10.14 15.42 -25.97
CA GLU A 87 11.03 16.50 -26.43
C GLU A 87 10.97 17.76 -25.55
N THR A 88 10.01 17.83 -24.62
CA THR A 88 9.84 18.98 -23.72
C THR A 88 9.77 18.53 -22.27
N ASP A 89 10.35 19.34 -21.38
CA ASP A 89 10.24 19.14 -19.93
C ASP A 89 8.79 19.08 -19.47
N ALA A 90 7.91 19.88 -20.07
CA ALA A 90 6.48 19.87 -19.76
C ALA A 90 5.79 18.54 -20.13
N MET A 91 6.12 17.95 -21.30
CA MET A 91 5.60 16.62 -21.66
C MET A 91 6.14 15.56 -20.70
N ARG A 92 7.45 15.58 -20.45
CA ARG A 92 8.11 14.62 -19.56
C ARG A 92 7.56 14.68 -18.14
N SER A 93 7.35 15.89 -17.62
CA SER A 93 6.75 16.13 -16.31
C SER A 93 5.34 15.54 -16.20
N ARG A 94 4.48 15.75 -17.22
CA ARG A 94 3.14 15.16 -17.26
C ARG A 94 3.14 13.63 -17.30
N CYS A 95 4.08 13.02 -18.04
CA CYS A 95 4.23 11.56 -18.04
C CYS A 95 4.61 11.02 -16.66
N TRP A 96 5.59 11.62 -15.98
CA TRP A 96 5.97 11.22 -14.62
C TRP A 96 4.83 11.42 -13.62
N TYR A 97 4.12 12.55 -13.71
CA TYR A 97 2.93 12.78 -12.89
C TYR A 97 1.90 11.66 -13.06
N ASN A 98 1.63 11.25 -14.30
CA ASN A 98 0.65 10.19 -14.56
C ASN A 98 1.16 8.78 -14.21
N LEU A 99 2.47 8.52 -14.23
CA LEU A 99 3.05 7.31 -13.64
C LEU A 99 2.81 7.26 -12.12
N GLY A 100 2.97 8.40 -11.44
CA GLY A 100 2.60 8.54 -10.04
C GLY A 100 1.13 8.21 -9.79
N ASN A 101 0.23 8.69 -10.64
CA ASN A 101 -1.20 8.39 -10.55
C ASN A 101 -1.52 6.89 -10.75
N CYS A 102 -0.75 6.19 -11.59
CA CYS A 102 -0.88 4.74 -11.76
C CYS A 102 -0.46 4.00 -10.49
N MET A 103 0.66 4.39 -9.88
CA MET A 103 1.13 3.82 -8.62
C MET A 103 0.15 4.03 -7.47
N VAL A 104 -0.47 5.22 -7.37
CA VAL A 104 -1.54 5.47 -6.39
C VAL A 104 -2.71 4.50 -6.59
N LYS A 105 -3.13 4.28 -7.84
CA LYS A 105 -4.25 3.39 -8.15
C LYS A 105 -3.94 1.93 -7.77
N ALA A 106 -2.71 1.49 -7.99
CA ALA A 106 -2.25 0.17 -7.52
C ALA A 106 -2.23 0.09 -5.98
N ALA A 107 -1.75 1.13 -5.31
CA ALA A 107 -1.70 1.21 -3.84
C ALA A 107 -3.10 1.10 -3.21
N GLU A 108 -4.08 1.84 -3.72
CA GLU A 108 -5.46 1.80 -3.21
C GLU A 108 -6.09 0.41 -3.35
N GLY A 109 -5.80 -0.31 -4.44
CA GLY A 109 -6.26 -1.69 -4.64
C GLY A 109 -5.67 -2.69 -3.64
N LEU A 110 -4.54 -2.36 -3.00
CA LEU A 110 -3.84 -3.20 -2.03
C LEU A 110 -4.05 -2.75 -0.59
N ARG A 111 -4.64 -1.58 -0.36
CA ARG A 111 -4.65 -0.92 0.95
C ARG A 111 -5.21 -1.78 2.09
N GLU A 112 -6.25 -2.56 1.82
CA GLU A 112 -6.83 -3.49 2.80
C GLU A 112 -6.19 -4.87 2.81
N ALA A 113 -5.76 -5.36 1.64
CA ALA A 113 -5.27 -6.73 1.47
C ALA A 113 -3.80 -6.90 1.86
N ASP A 114 -2.99 -5.88 1.56
CA ASP A 114 -1.55 -5.83 1.82
C ASP A 114 -1.10 -4.37 2.06
N PRO A 115 -1.28 -3.86 3.30
CA PRO A 115 -0.94 -2.48 3.67
C PRO A 115 0.53 -2.12 3.44
N GLN A 116 1.45 -3.07 3.64
CA GLN A 116 2.89 -2.87 3.43
C GLN A 116 3.22 -2.71 1.94
N ALA A 117 2.61 -3.53 1.06
CA ALA A 117 2.73 -3.34 -0.38
C ALA A 117 2.10 -1.99 -0.81
N ALA A 118 0.94 -1.63 -0.26
CA ALA A 118 0.30 -0.34 -0.55
C ALA A 118 1.23 0.85 -0.21
N VAL A 119 1.85 0.84 0.98
CA VAL A 119 2.88 1.83 1.37
C VAL A 119 4.02 1.90 0.36
N SER A 120 4.47 0.75 -0.13
CA SER A 120 5.56 0.68 -1.12
C SER A 120 5.17 1.33 -2.45
N TYR A 121 3.93 1.11 -2.92
CA TYR A 121 3.40 1.77 -4.11
C TYR A 121 3.18 3.28 -3.90
N PHE A 122 2.68 3.71 -2.74
CA PHE A 122 2.61 5.14 -2.42
C PHE A 122 4.01 5.79 -2.42
N ARG A 123 5.04 5.13 -1.88
CA ARG A 123 6.43 5.64 -1.94
C ARG A 123 6.93 5.77 -3.38
N GLN A 124 6.60 4.81 -4.26
CA GLN A 124 6.90 4.91 -5.70
C GLN A 124 6.15 6.07 -6.35
N ALA A 125 4.86 6.25 -6.04
CA ALA A 125 4.09 7.39 -6.52
C ALA A 125 4.73 8.73 -6.11
N ALA A 126 5.16 8.86 -4.86
CA ALA A 126 5.88 10.03 -4.36
C ALA A 126 7.20 10.29 -5.12
N TRP A 127 7.91 9.23 -5.50
CA TRP A 127 9.12 9.37 -6.33
C TRP A 127 8.78 9.94 -7.72
N PHE A 128 7.75 9.41 -8.38
CA PHE A 128 7.30 9.92 -9.69
C PHE A 128 6.81 11.37 -9.66
N TYR A 129 6.07 11.77 -8.62
CA TYR A 129 5.67 13.17 -8.49
C TYR A 129 6.86 14.11 -8.26
N ARG A 130 7.90 13.66 -7.55
CA ARG A 130 9.15 14.43 -7.43
C ARG A 130 9.85 14.56 -8.78
N LEU A 131 9.91 13.49 -9.58
CA LEU A 131 10.45 13.58 -10.94
C LEU A 131 9.66 14.57 -11.79
N ALA A 132 8.33 14.57 -11.71
CA ALA A 132 7.50 15.56 -12.40
C ALA A 132 7.91 17.00 -12.01
N LEU A 133 8.15 17.26 -10.72
CA LEU A 133 8.58 18.56 -10.20
C LEU A 133 10.03 18.92 -10.51
N ASP A 134 10.87 17.95 -10.86
CA ASP A 134 12.25 18.22 -11.31
C ASP A 134 12.25 18.82 -12.72
N TYR A 135 11.30 18.41 -13.58
CA TYR A 135 11.12 18.97 -14.94
C TYR A 135 10.19 20.18 -14.97
N ASP A 136 9.12 20.22 -14.16
CA ASP A 136 8.27 21.39 -13.99
C ASP A 136 8.09 21.73 -12.50
N ARG A 137 8.92 22.65 -12.02
CA ARG A 137 8.93 23.10 -10.62
C ARG A 137 7.65 23.81 -10.19
N ASN A 138 6.79 24.22 -11.11
CA ASN A 138 5.53 24.90 -10.80
C ASN A 138 4.31 24.00 -10.94
N TYR A 139 4.51 22.69 -11.15
CA TYR A 139 3.39 21.74 -11.34
C TYR A 139 2.64 21.49 -10.02
N SER A 140 1.65 22.34 -9.74
CA SER A 140 0.92 22.36 -8.47
C SER A 140 0.25 21.01 -8.15
N ASN A 141 -0.33 20.34 -9.15
CA ASN A 141 -0.95 19.03 -8.97
C ASN A 141 0.07 17.98 -8.52
N ALA A 142 1.29 17.97 -9.09
CA ALA A 142 2.32 17.02 -8.69
C ALA A 142 2.78 17.27 -7.24
N ALA A 143 2.93 18.53 -6.83
CA ALA A 143 3.27 18.87 -5.45
C ALA A 143 2.16 18.48 -4.46
N TYR A 144 0.91 18.74 -4.81
CA TYR A 144 -0.23 18.30 -4.01
C TYR A 144 -0.28 16.77 -3.88
N ASN A 145 -0.21 16.05 -4.99
CA ASN A 145 -0.27 14.60 -5.00
C ASN A 145 0.91 13.97 -4.24
N LEU A 146 2.10 14.57 -4.34
CA LEU A 146 3.28 14.18 -3.57
C LEU A 146 3.02 14.24 -2.06
N GLU A 147 2.48 15.35 -1.58
CA GLU A 147 2.17 15.54 -0.15
C GLU A 147 1.11 14.55 0.32
N MET A 148 0.00 14.45 -0.40
CA MET A 148 -1.08 13.53 -0.04
C MET A 148 -0.63 12.08 0.02
N THR A 149 0.17 11.67 -0.96
CA THR A 149 0.73 10.31 -1.03
C THR A 149 1.64 10.01 0.16
N GLN A 150 2.47 10.97 0.58
CA GLN A 150 3.33 10.82 1.77
C GLN A 150 2.51 10.72 3.06
N LEU A 151 1.47 11.54 3.19
CA LEU A 151 0.57 11.51 4.35
C LEU A 151 -0.18 10.18 4.45
N ILE A 152 -0.69 9.67 3.33
CA ILE A 152 -1.38 8.38 3.29
C ILE A 152 -0.42 7.25 3.68
N ALA A 153 0.78 7.20 3.08
CA ALA A 153 1.78 6.19 3.42
C ALA A 153 2.15 6.23 4.91
N ALA A 154 2.42 7.42 5.46
CA ALA A 154 2.73 7.59 6.88
C ALA A 154 1.55 7.18 7.79
N GLY A 155 0.31 7.47 7.38
CA GLY A 155 -0.89 7.05 8.11
C GLY A 155 -1.04 5.53 8.15
N ILE A 156 -0.81 4.85 7.03
CA ILE A 156 -0.85 3.38 6.96
C ILE A 156 0.30 2.77 7.78
N GLU A 157 1.51 3.31 7.67
CA GLU A 157 2.66 2.90 8.48
C GLU A 157 2.40 3.03 9.99
N GLN A 158 1.76 4.13 10.40
CA GLN A 158 1.37 4.32 11.79
C GLN A 158 0.33 3.28 12.22
N GLN A 159 -0.67 2.99 11.40
CA GLN A 159 -1.68 1.96 11.70
C GLN A 159 -1.04 0.59 11.86
N ILE A 160 -0.14 0.21 10.95
CA ILE A 160 0.64 -1.03 11.04
C ILE A 160 1.42 -1.07 12.38
N SER A 161 2.15 0.00 12.70
CA SER A 161 2.92 0.08 13.94
C SER A 161 2.04 -0.02 15.19
N ASP A 162 0.87 0.62 15.19
CA ASP A 162 -0.07 0.60 16.31
C ASP A 162 -0.67 -0.80 16.50
N GLU A 163 -0.98 -1.50 15.40
CA GLU A 163 -1.47 -2.88 15.41
C GLU A 163 -0.41 -3.86 15.91
N GLU A 164 0.84 -3.71 15.47
CA GLU A 164 1.97 -4.50 15.96
C GLU A 164 2.23 -4.30 17.46
N GLU A 165 2.20 -3.04 17.92
CA GLU A 165 2.38 -2.73 19.35
C GLU A 165 1.23 -3.30 20.18
N ARG A 166 -0.01 -3.21 19.69
CA ARG A 166 -1.17 -3.81 20.34
C ARG A 166 -1.05 -5.33 20.41
N ALA A 167 -0.71 -5.99 19.30
CA ALA A 167 -0.51 -7.44 19.27
C ALA A 167 0.58 -7.89 20.25
N LYS A 168 1.67 -7.12 20.36
CA LYS A 168 2.72 -7.37 21.34
C LYS A 168 2.22 -7.25 22.78
N GLN A 169 1.45 -6.22 23.10
CA GLN A 169 0.86 -6.05 24.44
C GLN A 169 -0.11 -7.19 24.78
N GLU A 170 -0.91 -7.65 23.81
CA GLU A 170 -1.80 -8.79 23.97
C GLU A 170 -1.00 -10.09 24.25
N ASN A 171 0.08 -10.33 23.51
CA ASN A 171 0.96 -11.49 23.74
C ASN A 171 1.66 -11.43 25.11
N GLU A 172 2.14 -10.26 25.55
CA GLU A 172 2.71 -10.08 26.88
C GLU A 172 1.69 -10.38 27.99
N LEU A 173 0.42 -9.99 27.79
CA LEU A 173 -0.68 -10.32 28.68
C LEU A 173 -0.95 -11.84 28.71
N PHE A 174 -0.96 -12.51 27.56
CA PHE A 174 -1.14 -13.96 27.49
C PHE A 174 -0.01 -14.72 28.20
N ALA A 175 1.24 -14.28 28.03
CA ALA A 175 2.38 -14.84 28.74
C ALA A 175 2.26 -14.67 30.26
N TYR A 176 1.85 -13.48 30.72
CA TYR A 176 1.59 -13.21 32.14
C TYR A 176 0.50 -14.13 32.70
N ILE A 177 -0.62 -14.28 32.00
CA ILE A 177 -1.73 -15.15 32.41
C ILE A 177 -1.26 -16.61 32.52
N ARG A 178 -0.50 -17.08 31.52
CA ARG A 178 0.06 -18.43 31.50
C ARG A 178 0.94 -18.69 32.71
N GLU A 179 1.88 -17.80 33.00
CA GLU A 179 2.77 -17.90 34.16
C GLU A 179 1.96 -18.00 35.47
N LYS A 180 0.92 -17.17 35.62
CA LYS A 180 0.06 -17.20 36.81
C LYS A 180 -0.75 -18.48 36.96
N LEU A 181 -1.32 -18.98 35.87
CA LEU A 181 -2.05 -20.24 35.91
C LEU A 181 -1.13 -21.42 36.26
N GLU A 182 0.09 -21.46 35.73
CA GLU A 182 1.09 -22.49 36.10
C GLU A 182 1.46 -22.44 37.60
N GLU A 183 1.62 -21.23 38.14
CA GLU A 183 1.84 -21.01 39.57
C GLU A 183 0.65 -21.55 40.40
N PHE A 184 -0.57 -21.24 39.97
CA PHE A 184 -1.80 -21.64 40.65
C PHE A 184 -2.02 -23.14 40.61
N ILE A 185 -1.81 -23.78 39.45
CA ILE A 185 -1.89 -25.25 39.29
C ILE A 185 -0.91 -25.92 40.25
N THR A 186 0.33 -25.45 40.31
CA THR A 186 1.37 -26.00 41.18
C THR A 186 0.97 -25.88 42.66
N ARG A 187 0.43 -24.73 43.07
CA ARG A 187 -0.02 -24.50 44.45
C ARG A 187 -1.25 -25.32 44.79
N GLN A 188 -2.22 -25.39 43.90
CA GLN A 188 -3.44 -26.19 44.07
C GLN A 188 -3.12 -27.68 44.17
N GLY A 189 -2.18 -28.18 43.37
CA GLY A 189 -1.71 -29.57 43.46
C GLY A 189 -1.14 -29.92 44.84
N LYS A 190 -0.31 -29.03 45.43
CA LYS A 190 0.22 -29.21 46.80
C LYS A 190 -0.89 -29.18 47.86
N LEU A 191 -1.86 -28.29 47.73
CA LEU A 191 -3.01 -28.21 48.63
C LEU A 191 -3.86 -29.49 48.56
N LEU A 192 -4.03 -30.06 47.37
CA LEU A 192 -4.72 -31.33 47.15
C LEU A 192 -4.00 -32.51 47.84
N GLU A 193 -2.68 -32.59 47.72
CA GLU A 193 -1.87 -33.63 48.39
C GLU A 193 -1.99 -33.58 49.92
N THR A 194 -2.10 -32.38 50.48
CA THR A 194 -2.19 -32.15 51.93
C THR A 194 -3.61 -32.08 52.45
N SER A 195 -4.61 -32.03 51.55
CA SER A 195 -6.02 -31.76 51.87
C SER A 195 -6.22 -30.46 52.67
N ASP A 196 -5.33 -29.47 52.53
CA ASP A 196 -5.41 -28.20 53.25
C ASP A 196 -6.40 -27.25 52.58
N THR A 197 -7.52 -27.02 53.25
CA THR A 197 -8.61 -26.13 52.82
C THR A 197 -8.67 -24.84 53.66
N GLY A 198 -7.59 -24.55 54.38
CA GLY A 198 -7.46 -23.41 55.28
C GLY A 198 -7.09 -22.11 54.58
N GLU A 199 -6.31 -21.29 55.27
CA GLU A 199 -5.90 -19.97 54.78
C GLU A 199 -5.14 -20.02 53.43
N PRO A 200 -4.22 -20.96 53.19
CA PRO A 200 -3.54 -21.06 51.90
C PRO A 200 -4.49 -21.25 50.70
N GLN A 201 -5.58 -22.01 50.88
CA GLN A 201 -6.60 -22.22 49.86
C GLN A 201 -7.37 -20.92 49.55
N ARG A 202 -7.71 -20.14 50.59
CA ARG A 202 -8.42 -18.85 50.42
C ARG A 202 -7.55 -17.78 49.77
N ILE A 203 -6.24 -17.79 50.04
CA ILE A 203 -5.30 -16.89 49.37
C ILE A 203 -5.26 -17.22 47.88
N LEU A 204 -5.15 -18.51 47.54
CA LEU A 204 -5.14 -18.94 46.15
C LEU A 204 -6.47 -18.65 45.43
N GLU A 205 -7.61 -18.84 46.09
CA GLU A 205 -8.93 -18.46 45.57
C GLU A 205 -8.99 -16.97 45.21
N ARG A 206 -8.51 -16.10 46.10
CA ARG A 206 -8.50 -14.65 45.86
C ARG A 206 -7.61 -14.27 44.69
N GLU A 207 -6.40 -14.81 44.62
CA GLU A 207 -5.46 -14.53 43.51
C GLU A 207 -6.01 -15.07 42.18
N THR A 208 -6.73 -16.19 42.21
CA THR A 208 -7.43 -16.73 41.03
C THR A 208 -8.54 -15.78 40.55
N LEU A 209 -9.33 -15.21 41.48
CA LEU A 209 -10.32 -14.19 41.14
C LEU A 209 -9.68 -12.90 40.61
N GLU A 210 -8.58 -12.46 41.21
CA GLU A 210 -7.84 -11.28 40.74
C GLU A 210 -7.35 -11.47 39.29
N LEU A 211 -6.86 -12.66 38.95
CA LEU A 211 -6.47 -12.98 37.58
C LEU A 211 -7.68 -12.99 36.61
N ALA A 212 -8.83 -13.52 37.03
CA ALA A 212 -10.05 -13.45 36.23
C ALA A 212 -10.49 -12.00 35.97
N VAL A 213 -10.34 -11.11 36.95
CA VAL A 213 -10.61 -9.67 36.78
C VAL A 213 -9.66 -9.05 35.75
N VAL A 214 -8.35 -9.39 35.78
CA VAL A 214 -7.40 -8.91 34.76
C VAL A 214 -7.83 -9.32 33.35
N MET A 215 -8.26 -10.57 33.16
CA MET A 215 -8.78 -11.04 31.86
C MET A 215 -10.07 -10.31 31.46
N GLN A 216 -10.93 -9.99 32.42
CA GLN A 216 -12.16 -9.23 32.17
C GLN A 216 -11.86 -7.78 31.75
N GLU A 217 -10.98 -7.10 32.49
CA GLU A 217 -10.62 -5.70 32.25
C GLU A 217 -9.82 -5.49 30.96
N SER A 218 -9.13 -6.53 30.47
CA SER A 218 -8.47 -6.50 29.17
C SER A 218 -9.45 -6.32 27.99
N GLY A 219 -10.74 -6.64 28.19
CA GLY A 219 -11.75 -6.65 27.13
C GLY A 219 -11.58 -7.79 26.12
N LEU A 220 -10.62 -8.71 26.30
CA LEU A 220 -10.38 -9.85 25.41
C LEU A 220 -11.22 -11.09 25.75
N SER A 221 -12.01 -11.03 26.83
CA SER A 221 -12.88 -12.12 27.28
C SER A 221 -14.33 -12.03 26.76
N VAL A 222 -14.65 -10.98 26.00
CA VAL A 222 -16.00 -10.78 25.44
C VAL A 222 -16.09 -11.22 23.98
N ASP A 223 -17.31 -11.54 23.52
CA ASP A 223 -17.55 -11.83 22.10
C ASP A 223 -17.34 -10.57 21.24
N ILE A 224 -16.67 -10.76 20.11
CA ILE A 224 -16.40 -9.76 19.09
C ILE A 224 -17.48 -9.88 18.01
N ASP A 225 -18.19 -8.78 17.75
CA ASP A 225 -19.15 -8.70 16.64
C ASP A 225 -18.41 -8.54 15.30
N LEU A 226 -18.72 -9.41 14.34
CA LEU A 226 -18.16 -9.37 12.98
C LEU A 226 -19.07 -8.58 12.03
N PRO A 227 -18.53 -8.01 10.93
CA PRO A 227 -19.31 -7.22 9.98
C PRO A 227 -20.49 -7.94 9.32
N ASP A 228 -20.43 -9.27 9.26
CA ASP A 228 -21.50 -10.13 8.72
C ASP A 228 -22.63 -10.41 9.74
N GLY A 229 -22.54 -9.82 10.94
CA GLY A 229 -23.49 -9.98 12.04
C GLY A 229 -23.28 -11.25 12.87
N THR A 230 -22.24 -12.03 12.59
CA THR A 230 -21.84 -13.17 13.44
C THR A 230 -20.98 -12.72 14.61
N LYS A 231 -20.80 -13.60 15.60
CA LYS A 231 -19.95 -13.34 16.77
C LYS A 231 -18.79 -14.31 16.78
N ARG A 232 -17.60 -13.79 17.10
CA ARG A 232 -16.40 -14.59 17.39
C ARG A 232 -16.08 -14.44 18.86
N ALA A 233 -15.82 -15.55 19.55
CA ALA A 233 -15.37 -15.49 20.95
C ALA A 233 -14.04 -14.74 21.05
N GLY A 234 -13.93 -13.85 22.05
CA GLY A 234 -12.67 -13.19 22.38
C GLY A 234 -11.61 -14.20 22.84
N PRO A 235 -10.32 -13.91 22.61
CA PRO A 235 -9.25 -14.88 22.83
C PRO A 235 -9.06 -15.28 24.31
N LEU A 236 -9.55 -14.50 25.27
CA LEU A 236 -9.51 -14.81 26.69
C LEU A 236 -10.86 -15.24 27.26
N LYS A 237 -11.87 -15.52 26.43
CA LYS A 237 -13.20 -15.92 26.92
C LYS A 237 -13.15 -17.22 27.71
N ASP A 238 -12.67 -18.30 27.09
CA ASP A 238 -12.57 -19.61 27.73
C ASP A 238 -11.57 -19.61 28.90
N PRO A 239 -10.37 -18.99 28.81
CA PRO A 239 -9.49 -18.80 29.95
C PRO A 239 -10.17 -18.12 31.14
N PHE A 240 -10.97 -17.07 30.88
CA PHE A 240 -11.70 -16.36 31.91
C PHE A 240 -12.76 -17.24 32.58
N GLU A 241 -13.58 -17.93 31.79
CA GLU A 241 -14.66 -18.79 32.30
C GLU A 241 -14.09 -19.90 33.21
N HIS A 242 -13.07 -20.63 32.74
CA HIS A 242 -12.41 -21.67 33.53
C HIS A 242 -11.70 -21.12 34.78
N THR A 243 -11.07 -19.94 34.70
CA THR A 243 -10.45 -19.31 35.88
C THR A 243 -11.50 -18.95 36.95
N ALA A 244 -12.67 -18.47 36.54
CA ALA A 244 -13.77 -18.18 37.45
C ALA A 244 -14.34 -19.46 38.09
N GLU A 245 -14.55 -20.52 37.30
CA GLU A 245 -15.01 -21.82 37.80
C GLU A 245 -14.02 -22.46 38.76
N ALA A 246 -12.71 -22.31 38.52
CA ALA A 246 -11.67 -22.73 39.44
C ALA A 246 -11.81 -22.07 40.81
N ALA A 247 -11.99 -20.74 40.85
CA ALA A 247 -12.19 -20.01 42.10
C ALA A 247 -13.46 -20.47 42.84
N GLU A 248 -14.57 -20.68 42.13
CA GLU A 248 -15.80 -21.20 42.72
C GLU A 248 -15.63 -22.62 43.29
N ALA A 249 -14.85 -23.47 42.64
CA ALA A 249 -14.51 -24.79 43.14
C ALA A 249 -13.67 -24.71 44.43
N MET A 250 -12.70 -23.79 44.49
CA MET A 250 -11.91 -23.54 45.71
C MET A 250 -12.78 -23.05 46.88
N ALA A 251 -13.78 -22.20 46.59
CA ALA A 251 -14.74 -21.70 47.57
C ALA A 251 -15.68 -22.81 48.10
N ARG A 252 -15.92 -23.87 47.31
CA ARG A 252 -16.69 -25.08 47.68
C ARG A 252 -15.83 -26.24 48.22
N PRO A 253 -14.64 -25.92 48.74
CA PRO A 253 -13.47 -26.81 48.90
C PRO A 253 -13.33 -28.02 47.96
N ASP A 254 -13.72 -27.91 46.69
CA ASP A 254 -13.58 -28.98 45.70
C ASP A 254 -12.21 -28.89 44.99
N GLN A 255 -11.18 -29.34 45.70
CA GLN A 255 -9.80 -29.21 45.23
C GLN A 255 -9.50 -29.92 43.89
N PRO A 256 -10.05 -31.12 43.60
CA PRO A 256 -9.89 -31.76 42.29
C PRO A 256 -10.56 -30.97 41.15
N ALA A 257 -11.76 -30.45 41.35
CA ALA A 257 -12.43 -29.62 40.35
C ALA A 257 -11.66 -28.32 40.10
N ALA A 258 -11.21 -27.65 41.17
CA ALA A 258 -10.40 -26.44 41.04
C ALA A 258 -9.12 -26.66 40.24
N LEU A 259 -8.42 -27.79 40.47
CA LEU A 259 -7.22 -28.13 39.71
C LEU A 259 -7.54 -28.41 38.22
N ALA A 260 -8.64 -29.10 37.94
CA ALA A 260 -9.06 -29.38 36.57
C ALA A 260 -9.39 -28.10 35.80
N GLU A 261 -10.12 -27.18 36.42
CA GLU A 261 -10.47 -25.88 35.83
C GLU A 261 -9.24 -25.00 35.60
N LEU A 262 -8.28 -24.95 36.53
CA LEU A 262 -7.02 -24.22 36.29
C LEU A 262 -6.23 -24.78 35.10
N ILE A 263 -6.19 -26.11 34.95
CA ILE A 263 -5.53 -26.76 33.81
C ILE A 263 -6.27 -26.45 32.50
N ALA A 264 -7.61 -26.46 32.53
CA ALA A 264 -8.43 -26.09 31.38
C ALA A 264 -8.22 -24.62 30.98
N ALA A 265 -8.19 -23.71 31.96
CA ALA A 265 -7.88 -22.30 31.76
C ALA A 265 -6.52 -22.13 31.08
N LEU A 266 -5.47 -22.80 31.58
CA LEU A 266 -4.12 -22.73 31.01
C LEU A 266 -4.08 -23.23 29.57
N GLY A 267 -4.76 -24.35 29.29
CA GLY A 267 -4.84 -24.95 27.96
C GLY A 267 -5.62 -24.10 26.94
N ALA A 268 -6.48 -23.20 27.42
CA ALA A 268 -7.26 -22.30 26.58
C ALA A 268 -6.56 -20.95 26.31
N VAL A 269 -5.45 -20.63 27.01
CA VAL A 269 -4.69 -19.40 26.74
C VAL A 269 -4.03 -19.52 25.37
N PRO A 270 -4.20 -18.56 24.45
CA PRO A 270 -3.52 -18.56 23.16
C PRO A 270 -2.01 -18.74 23.30
N GLU A 271 -1.42 -19.55 22.43
CA GLU A 271 0.03 -19.67 22.30
C GLU A 271 0.57 -18.49 21.48
N ASP A 272 1.81 -18.07 21.77
CA ASP A 272 2.51 -17.07 20.98
C ASP A 272 2.78 -17.65 19.59
N PRO A 273 2.22 -17.06 18.51
CA PRO A 273 2.46 -17.57 17.15
C PRO A 273 3.94 -17.54 16.77
N ASN A 274 4.77 -16.68 17.40
CA ASN A 274 6.22 -16.59 17.13
C ASN A 274 7.07 -17.60 17.92
N GLN A 275 6.46 -18.48 18.72
CA GLN A 275 7.18 -19.64 19.31
C GLN A 275 7.15 -20.87 18.40
N GLN A 276 6.35 -20.87 17.34
CA GLN A 276 6.53 -21.72 16.16
C GLN A 276 7.18 -20.85 15.08
N ASP A 277 8.21 -21.38 14.42
CA ASP A 277 8.92 -20.74 13.29
C ASP A 277 9.97 -19.68 13.66
N SER A 278 10.99 -20.12 14.41
CA SER A 278 12.33 -19.53 14.33
C SER A 278 13.26 -20.35 13.41
N GLU A 279 12.81 -20.71 12.21
CA GLU A 279 13.69 -21.27 11.16
C GLU A 279 13.23 -20.76 9.77
N SER A 280 14.14 -20.04 9.09
CA SER A 280 14.11 -19.57 7.69
C SER A 280 12.99 -18.57 7.33
N ASP A 281 13.28 -17.37 6.86
CA ASP A 281 13.96 -17.15 5.58
C ASP A 281 14.96 -15.97 5.61
N GLU A 282 16.20 -16.30 5.23
CA GLU A 282 17.15 -15.39 4.61
C GLU A 282 16.74 -15.18 3.13
N ASP A 283 17.17 -14.03 2.59
CA ASP A 283 17.30 -13.69 1.16
C ASP A 283 16.07 -13.13 0.41
N SER A 284 16.16 -11.85 0.06
CA SER A 284 16.26 -11.50 -1.37
C SER A 284 16.98 -10.16 -1.55
N GLU A 285 18.05 -10.24 -2.35
CA GLU A 285 18.90 -9.16 -2.80
C GLU A 285 18.25 -8.37 -3.96
N ASP A 286 18.94 -7.26 -4.28
CA ASP A 286 19.04 -6.59 -5.58
C ASP A 286 17.98 -5.55 -5.98
N GLN A 287 18.43 -4.29 -6.01
CA GLN A 287 17.94 -3.32 -6.99
C GLN A 287 19.11 -2.54 -7.57
N GLU A 288 19.36 -2.82 -8.85
CA GLU A 288 20.48 -2.34 -9.68
C GLU A 288 20.42 -0.83 -9.96
N ASP A 289 21.61 -0.22 -9.98
CA ASP A 289 21.90 1.12 -10.50
C ASP A 289 21.60 1.21 -12.01
N TYR A 290 20.91 2.28 -12.45
CA TYR A 290 20.78 2.66 -13.85
C TYR A 290 21.38 4.05 -14.09
N ASP A 291 22.60 4.09 -14.64
CA ASP A 291 23.24 5.26 -15.24
C ASP A 291 22.98 5.25 -16.77
N MET A 292 22.40 6.32 -17.33
CA MET A 292 22.21 6.51 -18.77
C MET A 292 22.46 7.97 -19.16
N ASP A 293 23.61 8.23 -19.79
CA ASP A 293 23.98 9.51 -20.40
C ASP A 293 23.25 9.71 -21.73
N TYR A 294 22.68 10.90 -21.93
CA TYR A 294 22.02 11.36 -23.16
C TYR A 294 22.72 12.60 -23.73
N GLU A 295 22.91 12.65 -25.05
CA GLU A 295 23.31 13.84 -25.81
C GLU A 295 22.12 14.40 -26.62
N GLU A 296 22.00 15.73 -26.62
CA GLU A 296 20.94 16.57 -27.22
C GLU A 296 20.95 16.61 -28.77
N SER A 297 19.78 16.81 -29.38
CA SER A 297 19.60 17.79 -30.46
C SER A 297 18.13 18.15 -30.71
N ASP A 298 17.87 19.46 -30.84
CA ASP A 298 16.58 20.14 -30.98
C ASP A 298 15.96 20.08 -32.40
N GLU A 299 14.61 20.11 -32.51
CA GLU A 299 13.84 21.27 -33.00
C GLU A 299 12.32 20.99 -33.15
N GLU A 300 11.55 21.67 -32.29
CA GLU A 300 10.15 22.17 -32.31
C GLU A 300 9.06 21.59 -33.26
N ALA A 301 7.93 21.23 -32.64
CA ALA A 301 6.59 21.38 -33.22
C ALA A 301 5.63 22.12 -32.27
N ASP A 302 5.13 23.27 -32.74
CA ASP A 302 4.14 24.12 -32.08
C ASP A 302 2.76 23.44 -31.93
N MET A 303 2.24 23.56 -30.70
CA MET A 303 0.84 23.87 -30.34
C MET A 303 -0.24 22.81 -30.60
N TYR A 304 -0.70 22.16 -29.51
CA TYR A 304 -2.03 22.39 -28.91
C TYR A 304 -2.05 21.94 -27.44
N GLU A 305 -2.16 22.91 -26.53
CA GLU A 305 -2.59 22.71 -25.14
C GLU A 305 -4.01 22.11 -25.14
N ALA A 306 -4.11 20.81 -24.90
CA ALA A 306 -5.16 20.34 -24.02
C ALA A 306 -4.62 20.52 -22.60
N ALA A 307 -5.23 21.43 -21.84
CA ALA A 307 -5.05 21.49 -20.39
C ALA A 307 -5.10 20.06 -19.85
N ASP A 308 -4.07 19.66 -19.10
CA ASP A 308 -3.99 18.32 -18.50
C ASP A 308 -5.30 18.09 -17.71
N PRO A 309 -6.23 17.25 -18.20
CA PRO A 309 -7.51 17.08 -17.53
C PRO A 309 -7.37 16.24 -16.24
N PHE A 310 -6.14 15.87 -15.89
CA PHE A 310 -5.80 15.09 -14.71
C PHE A 310 -5.12 16.01 -13.69
N GLY A 311 -5.97 16.50 -12.80
CA GLY A 311 -5.54 17.29 -11.65
C GLY A 311 -6.50 17.17 -10.49
N ASP A 312 -7.43 16.21 -10.52
CA ASP A 312 -8.44 16.16 -9.50
C ASP A 312 -8.60 14.74 -8.97
N PHE A 313 -8.05 14.55 -7.77
CA PHE A 313 -8.43 13.49 -6.85
C PHE A 313 -9.95 13.48 -6.56
N SER A 314 -10.78 14.41 -7.10
CA SER A 314 -12.24 14.43 -6.91
C SER A 314 -13.02 13.22 -7.39
N GLU A 315 -12.46 12.32 -8.21
CA GLU A 315 -13.12 11.04 -8.51
C GLU A 315 -13.09 10.07 -7.32
N TYR A 316 -12.22 10.30 -6.34
CA TYR A 316 -12.19 9.54 -5.09
C TYR A 316 -12.92 10.35 -4.01
N GLU A 317 -14.25 10.20 -3.92
CA GLU A 317 -15.05 10.90 -2.90
C GLU A 317 -14.58 10.60 -1.46
N GLU A 318 -13.91 9.46 -1.22
CA GLU A 318 -13.28 9.10 0.05
C GLU A 318 -11.95 9.84 0.35
N ILE A 319 -11.33 10.46 -0.67
CA ILE A 319 -10.09 11.25 -0.54
C ILE A 319 -10.40 12.74 -0.34
N ARG A 320 -11.68 13.12 -0.13
CA ARG A 320 -12.04 14.44 0.43
C ARG A 320 -11.63 14.51 1.90
N GLY A 321 -10.35 14.80 2.12
CA GLY A 321 -9.72 14.83 3.44
C GLY A 321 -8.42 15.62 3.48
N VAL A 322 -8.42 16.76 2.78
CA VAL A 322 -7.69 18.04 2.96
C VAL A 322 -6.19 17.97 3.35
N PRO A 323 -5.30 18.72 2.68
CA PRO A 323 -4.02 19.15 3.28
C PRO A 323 -4.25 19.70 4.70
N PRO A 324 -3.22 19.85 5.56
CA PRO A 324 -3.39 20.43 6.89
C PRO A 324 -4.33 21.65 6.79
N PRO A 325 -5.32 21.85 7.69
CA PRO A 325 -6.48 22.74 7.49
C PRO A 325 -6.21 24.19 7.04
N ASN A 326 -4.93 24.58 6.92
CA ASN A 326 -4.43 25.89 6.59
C ASN A 326 -3.40 25.91 5.44
N GLN A 327 -3.28 24.86 4.60
CA GLN A 327 -2.38 24.86 3.44
C GLN A 327 -3.15 24.77 2.12
N THR A 328 -2.83 25.67 1.19
CA THR A 328 -3.26 25.60 -0.21
C THR A 328 -2.28 24.79 -1.05
N GLU A 329 -2.67 24.37 -2.25
CA GLU A 329 -1.75 23.74 -3.22
C GLU A 329 -0.50 24.59 -3.48
N MET A 330 -0.67 25.91 -3.53
CA MET A 330 0.43 26.86 -3.69
C MET A 330 1.37 26.88 -2.48
N ASP A 331 0.85 26.67 -1.26
CA ASP A 331 1.68 26.59 -0.06
C ASP A 331 2.51 25.30 -0.04
N ILE A 332 1.91 24.18 -0.45
CA ILE A 332 2.57 22.88 -0.60
C ILE A 332 3.67 22.99 -1.65
N LEU A 333 3.35 23.50 -2.84
CA LEU A 333 4.31 23.72 -3.91
C LEU A 333 5.47 24.60 -3.45
N ALA A 334 5.18 25.70 -2.75
CA ALA A 334 6.20 26.59 -2.23
C ALA A 334 7.10 25.90 -1.19
N GLU A 335 6.56 25.04 -0.32
CA GLU A 335 7.37 24.23 0.61
C GLU A 335 8.21 23.19 -0.12
N GLU A 336 7.68 22.53 -1.15
CA GLU A 336 8.42 21.52 -1.90
C GLU A 336 9.56 22.14 -2.72
N ILE A 337 9.36 23.34 -3.27
CA ILE A 337 10.43 24.13 -3.88
C ILE A 337 11.55 24.40 -2.87
N ARG A 338 11.20 24.78 -1.62
CA ARG A 338 12.18 24.96 -0.53
C ARG A 338 12.88 23.65 -0.17
N ASN A 339 12.15 22.53 -0.12
CA ASN A 339 12.70 21.20 0.13
C ASN A 339 13.72 20.79 -0.95
N GLN A 340 13.40 21.03 -2.22
CA GLN A 340 14.30 20.75 -3.34
C GLN A 340 15.61 21.54 -3.21
N GLU A 341 15.53 22.83 -2.85
CA GLU A 341 16.70 23.68 -2.62
C GLU A 341 17.57 23.15 -1.47
N ARG A 342 16.95 22.81 -0.33
CA ARG A 342 17.66 22.18 0.80
C ARG A 342 18.34 20.87 0.41
N ARG A 343 17.72 20.04 -0.43
CA ARG A 343 18.32 18.78 -0.94
C ARG A 343 19.50 19.03 -1.85
N LYS A 344 19.41 20.04 -2.74
CA LYS A 344 20.53 20.46 -3.61
C LYS A 344 21.70 21.00 -2.80
N GLU A 345 21.43 21.83 -1.80
CA GLU A 345 22.45 22.34 -0.87
C GLU A 345 23.16 21.20 -0.12
N LYS A 346 22.40 20.23 0.42
CA LYS A 346 22.98 19.03 1.07
C LYS A 346 23.82 18.18 0.12
N ARG A 347 23.42 18.01 -1.14
CA ARG A 347 24.23 17.31 -2.16
C ARG A 347 25.49 18.10 -2.56
N SER A 348 25.43 19.43 -2.51
CA SER A 348 26.56 20.31 -2.87
C SER A 348 27.54 20.58 -1.72
N GLY A 349 27.15 20.27 -0.48
CA GLY A 349 28.03 20.34 0.68
C GLY A 349 29.11 19.27 0.57
N GLU A 350 30.38 19.70 0.48
CA GLU A 350 31.57 18.85 0.44
C GLU A 350 31.43 17.62 1.33
N TYR A 351 31.53 16.42 0.74
CA TYR A 351 32.05 15.25 1.45
C TYR A 351 33.47 15.62 1.92
N LYS A 352 33.59 16.18 3.12
CA LYS A 352 34.88 16.19 3.80
C LYS A 352 35.17 14.74 4.14
N ALA A 353 36.16 14.16 3.46
CA ALA A 353 36.78 12.93 3.91
C ALA A 353 37.07 13.11 5.41
N VAL A 354 36.41 12.32 6.25
CA VAL A 354 36.79 12.21 7.65
C VAL A 354 38.18 11.61 7.61
N GLU A 355 39.22 12.42 7.89
CA GLU A 355 40.52 11.88 8.24
C GLU A 355 40.29 10.95 9.42
N LYS A 356 40.38 9.63 9.17
CA LYS A 356 40.37 8.63 10.24
C LYS A 356 41.66 8.81 11.03
N ASP A 357 41.59 9.65 12.06
CA ASP A 357 42.53 9.61 13.17
C ASP A 357 42.02 8.62 14.23
N TRP A 358 42.12 7.33 13.90
CA TRP A 358 42.11 6.21 14.85
C TRP A 358 42.65 4.94 14.20
#